data_AF-Q8EVA1-F1
#
_entry.id   AF-Q8EVA1-F1
#
_cell.length_a   1.000
_cell.length_b   1.000
_cell.length_c   1.000
_cell.angle_alpha   90.00
_cell.angle_beta   90.00
_cell.angle_gamma   90.00
#
_symmetry.space_group_name_H-M   'P 1'
#
loop_
_entity.id
_entity.type
_entity.pdbx_description
1 polymer ?
#
loop_
_entity_poly.entity_id
_entity_poly.type
_entity_poly.pdbx_seq_one_letter_code
_entity_poly.pdbx_strand_id
1 'polypeptide(L)'
;MKIKKIKLLKALAMTGAFGIVATVPVIVSSCSSTSDNNTGGENNNQQTQKVTPVLKDSVSLSGSLSKIYDTTTGENRKTTNDLITEDIKENPENYFTNGSESAVKEAVKNATVTVEGNFTTAGSESPWKELPYLDSSETSENATAAKSWKATTGLQEVTYATNSDQIEIKSLDDLHTKLSVEQTLKDAMKGAGVADTDTTTFTIKNRAGFTNGDLIHVNVEGDKSGTKTQYDLQIPTSDINLSVTDLTIKVEGTNIETSQKTTTNYDFNIGIEPETHYDQGSTTVTAANDAAVTVNKVLQDLSLATDANGTLNNEALIKALGVYNVNFSNPTIAPKEGATTRAEKTYTITLDAKPQSEKYVWSDGSDSNTTKKVTFDVKVDVTTTS
;
A
#
# COMPACT_ATOMS: atom_id res chain seq x y z
N MET A 1 -32.85 20.18 -39.96
CA MET A 1 -31.94 19.18 -39.37
C MET A 1 -30.66 19.88 -38.95
N LYS A 2 -30.45 20.10 -37.64
CA LYS A 2 -29.23 20.72 -37.08
C LYS A 2 -28.68 19.75 -36.03
N ILE A 3 -27.54 19.13 -36.33
CA ILE A 3 -26.86 18.20 -35.43
C ILE A 3 -26.05 19.03 -34.44
N LYS A 4 -26.39 18.91 -33.15
CA LYS A 4 -25.72 19.57 -32.03
C LYS A 4 -24.40 18.85 -31.70
N LYS A 5 -23.31 19.60 -31.63
CA LYS A 5 -22.05 19.19 -31.00
C LYS A 5 -22.22 19.22 -29.48
N ILE A 6 -21.95 18.11 -28.78
CA ILE A 6 -21.78 18.08 -27.33
C ILE A 6 -20.32 17.74 -27.03
N LYS A 7 -19.75 18.53 -26.12
CA LYS A 7 -18.35 18.63 -25.74
C LYS A 7 -17.93 17.42 -24.91
N LEU A 8 -16.85 16.74 -25.31
CA LEU A 8 -16.10 15.81 -24.49
C LEU A 8 -15.16 16.65 -23.60
N LEU A 9 -15.50 16.81 -22.32
CA LEU A 9 -14.69 17.57 -21.37
C LEU A 9 -13.60 16.65 -20.82
N LYS A 10 -12.36 17.03 -21.10
CA LYS A 10 -11.12 16.47 -20.55
C LYS A 10 -11.08 16.71 -19.04
N ALA A 11 -10.95 15.65 -18.25
CA ALA A 11 -10.34 15.71 -16.93
C ALA A 11 -8.91 15.20 -17.09
N LEU A 12 -8.02 16.10 -17.49
CA LEU A 12 -6.58 15.92 -17.38
C LEU A 12 -6.26 16.24 -15.91
N ALA A 13 -6.02 15.23 -15.08
CA ALA A 13 -5.49 15.42 -13.74
C ALA A 13 -4.06 15.96 -13.89
N MET A 14 -3.94 17.28 -13.82
CA MET A 14 -2.68 17.97 -13.63
C MET A 14 -2.31 17.90 -12.15
N THR A 15 -1.43 16.96 -11.79
CA THR A 15 -0.58 17.09 -10.60
C THR A 15 0.79 17.59 -11.05
N GLY A 16 1.19 18.72 -10.48
CA GLY A 16 2.17 19.66 -11.03
C GLY A 16 3.60 19.13 -11.14
N ALA A 17 4.08 19.00 -12.37
CA ALA A 17 5.50 19.07 -12.67
C ALA A 17 5.92 20.54 -12.78
N PHE A 18 6.62 21.06 -11.77
CA PHE A 18 7.44 22.26 -11.95
C PHE A 18 8.63 21.90 -12.84
N GLY A 19 8.47 22.06 -14.15
CA GLY A 19 9.54 21.88 -15.12
C GLY A 19 10.45 23.11 -15.15
N ILE A 20 11.68 22.96 -14.70
CA ILE A 20 12.79 23.75 -15.23
C ILE A 20 13.00 23.24 -16.66
N VAL A 21 12.62 24.04 -17.66
CA VAL A 21 12.84 23.74 -19.07
C VAL A 21 14.33 23.94 -19.37
N ALA A 22 15.16 22.94 -19.08
CA ALA A 22 16.42 22.79 -19.78
C ALA A 22 16.08 22.08 -21.10
N THR A 23 16.14 22.80 -22.22
CA THR A 23 16.06 22.19 -23.55
C THR A 23 17.24 21.25 -23.73
N VAL A 24 17.08 19.98 -23.37
CA VAL A 24 18.09 18.96 -23.62
C VAL A 24 17.97 18.58 -25.11
N PRO A 25 19.05 18.67 -25.91
CA PRO A 25 19.00 18.20 -27.27
C PRO A 25 18.74 16.69 -27.27
N VAL A 26 17.67 16.27 -27.93
CA VAL A 26 17.52 14.88 -28.37
C VAL A 26 18.62 14.65 -29.41
N ILE A 27 19.73 14.02 -29.01
CA ILE A 27 20.72 13.55 -29.97
C ILE A 27 20.16 12.29 -30.61
N VAL A 28 19.31 12.49 -31.62
CA VAL A 28 19.04 11.46 -32.61
C VAL A 28 20.28 11.34 -33.48
N SER A 29 21.20 10.44 -33.10
CA SER A 29 22.35 10.10 -33.94
C SER A 29 21.85 9.25 -35.11
N SER A 30 21.42 9.91 -36.18
CA SER A 30 21.32 9.28 -37.48
C SER A 30 22.75 9.10 -37.99
N CYS A 31 23.30 7.89 -37.90
CA CYS A 31 24.44 7.46 -38.72
C CYS A 31 24.05 7.54 -40.22
N SER A 32 24.06 8.74 -40.80
CA SER A 32 24.00 8.94 -42.24
C SER A 32 25.36 8.56 -42.83
N SER A 33 25.54 7.28 -43.19
CA SER A 33 26.61 6.92 -44.11
C SER A 33 26.15 7.22 -45.53
N THR A 34 26.41 8.44 -46.00
CA THR A 34 26.39 8.71 -47.43
C THR A 34 27.73 8.26 -48.00
N SER A 35 27.72 7.17 -48.77
CA SER A 35 28.72 6.92 -49.81
C SER A 35 28.00 6.37 -51.03
N ASP A 36 28.07 7.15 -52.11
CA ASP A 36 27.30 6.99 -53.33
C ASP A 36 27.61 5.72 -54.15
N ASN A 37 26.54 5.26 -54.80
CA ASN A 37 26.40 4.70 -56.15
C ASN A 37 26.56 3.19 -56.46
N ASN A 38 25.42 2.66 -56.91
CA ASN A 38 25.20 1.61 -57.91
C ASN A 38 25.37 0.13 -57.48
N THR A 39 24.26 -0.56 -57.22
CA THR A 39 23.72 -1.73 -57.96
C THR A 39 22.56 -2.32 -57.16
N GLY A 40 21.45 -2.64 -57.82
CA GLY A 40 20.19 -3.06 -57.22
C GLY A 40 20.31 -4.23 -56.24
N GLY A 41 19.68 -4.05 -55.08
CA GLY A 41 19.46 -5.07 -54.07
C GLY A 41 18.54 -4.49 -52.99
N GLU A 42 17.35 -5.07 -52.83
CA GLU A 42 16.44 -4.76 -51.73
C GLU A 42 17.14 -5.07 -50.40
N ASN A 43 17.74 -4.07 -49.78
CA ASN A 43 18.27 -4.15 -48.42
C ASN A 43 17.36 -3.36 -47.49
N ASN A 44 16.55 -4.08 -46.70
CA ASN A 44 15.87 -3.57 -45.51
C ASN A 44 16.88 -3.25 -44.39
N ASN A 45 17.83 -2.35 -44.64
CA ASN A 45 18.66 -1.77 -43.59
C ASN A 45 17.84 -0.69 -42.87
N GLN A 46 16.92 -1.12 -42.02
CA GLN A 46 16.38 -0.23 -40.99
C GLN A 46 17.54 0.11 -40.05
N GLN A 47 18.04 1.34 -40.15
CA GLN A 47 18.95 1.91 -39.19
C GLN A 47 18.27 1.88 -37.82
N THR A 48 18.71 1.02 -36.91
CA THR A 48 18.13 0.94 -35.57
C THR A 48 18.51 2.21 -34.83
N GLN A 49 17.54 3.12 -34.71
CA GLN A 49 17.69 4.37 -33.99
C GLN A 49 17.86 4.05 -32.50
N LYS A 50 19.04 4.35 -31.96
CA LYS A 50 19.29 4.23 -30.52
C LYS A 50 18.71 5.42 -29.79
N VAL A 51 18.31 5.19 -28.55
CA VAL A 51 17.80 6.21 -27.64
C VAL A 51 18.61 6.21 -26.35
N THR A 52 18.67 7.35 -25.68
CA THR A 52 19.34 7.50 -24.38
C THR A 52 18.27 7.86 -23.33
N PRO A 53 17.80 6.89 -22.51
CA PRO A 53 16.91 7.20 -21.41
C PRO A 53 17.59 8.12 -20.39
N VAL A 54 16.93 9.21 -20.01
CA VAL A 54 17.48 10.22 -19.11
C VAL A 54 16.83 10.09 -17.74
N LEU A 55 17.51 9.40 -16.82
CA LEU A 55 17.03 9.10 -15.46
C LEU A 55 16.80 10.38 -14.65
N LYS A 56 15.63 10.50 -14.01
CA LYS A 56 15.28 11.61 -13.12
C LYS A 56 16.20 11.65 -11.89
N ASP A 57 16.36 12.83 -11.27
CA ASP A 57 17.10 12.98 -10.00
C ASP A 57 16.33 12.37 -8.82
N SER A 58 15.01 12.48 -8.87
CA SER A 58 14.10 11.89 -7.92
C SER A 58 12.90 11.30 -8.65
N VAL A 59 12.47 10.14 -8.18
CA VAL A 59 11.26 9.43 -8.58
C VAL A 59 10.39 9.34 -7.34
N SER A 60 9.24 9.99 -7.36
CA SER A 60 8.26 9.95 -6.27
C SER A 60 6.96 9.37 -6.81
N LEU A 61 6.58 8.22 -6.25
CA LEU A 61 5.43 7.42 -6.68
C LEU A 61 4.53 7.10 -5.49
N SER A 62 3.35 6.60 -5.80
CA SER A 62 2.43 6.05 -4.81
C SER A 62 1.65 4.87 -5.39
N GLY A 63 1.20 3.99 -4.51
CA GLY A 63 0.29 2.92 -4.88
C GLY A 63 0.20 1.82 -3.83
N SER A 64 -0.36 0.67 -4.21
CA SER A 64 -0.44 -0.51 -3.33
C SER A 64 0.94 -1.03 -2.91
N LEU A 65 1.00 -1.66 -1.73
CA LEU A 65 2.19 -2.36 -1.22
C LEU A 65 2.76 -3.34 -2.25
N SER A 66 1.90 -4.03 -3.00
CA SER A 66 2.28 -5.04 -4.00
C SER A 66 3.18 -4.51 -5.12
N LYS A 67 3.27 -3.19 -5.33
CA LYS A 67 4.20 -2.59 -6.29
C LYS A 67 5.65 -2.54 -5.81
N ILE A 68 5.89 -2.70 -4.51
CA ILE A 68 7.24 -2.64 -3.91
C ILE A 68 7.55 -3.83 -3.01
N TYR A 69 6.54 -4.61 -2.61
CA TYR A 69 6.74 -5.77 -1.76
C TYR A 69 5.76 -6.89 -2.08
N ASP A 70 6.31 -8.07 -2.39
CA ASP A 70 5.53 -9.29 -2.58
C ASP A 70 5.35 -10.01 -1.23
N THR A 71 4.10 -10.03 -0.76
CA THR A 71 3.68 -10.68 0.49
C THR A 71 3.50 -12.19 0.36
N THR A 72 3.56 -12.75 -0.87
CA THR A 72 3.46 -14.19 -1.10
C THR A 72 4.71 -14.93 -0.61
N THR A 73 4.58 -16.25 -0.45
CA THR A 73 5.66 -17.13 -0.03
C THR A 73 5.99 -18.14 -1.12
N GLY A 74 7.26 -18.51 -1.28
CA GLY A 74 7.71 -19.56 -2.20
C GLY A 74 8.66 -19.07 -3.29
N GLU A 75 8.96 -19.95 -4.23
CA GLU A 75 10.00 -19.75 -5.27
C GLU A 75 9.65 -18.68 -6.30
N ASN A 76 8.36 -18.36 -6.47
CA ASN A 76 7.90 -17.36 -7.45
C ASN A 76 7.79 -15.94 -6.88
N ARG A 77 8.25 -15.73 -5.64
CA ARG A 77 8.13 -14.45 -4.95
C ARG A 77 9.01 -13.38 -5.59
N LYS A 78 8.39 -12.25 -5.90
CA LYS A 78 8.94 -10.93 -6.24
C LYS A 78 10.01 -10.42 -5.28
N THR A 79 11.23 -10.09 -5.70
CA THR A 79 12.04 -9.15 -4.91
C THR A 79 11.56 -7.72 -5.15
N THR A 80 11.84 -6.78 -4.23
CA THR A 80 11.54 -5.36 -4.45
C THR A 80 12.24 -4.80 -5.68
N ASN A 81 13.48 -5.26 -5.96
CA ASN A 81 14.19 -4.91 -7.18
C ASN A 81 13.44 -5.37 -8.44
N ASP A 82 12.90 -6.60 -8.43
CA ASP A 82 12.12 -7.14 -9.56
C ASP A 82 10.83 -6.35 -9.79
N LEU A 83 10.12 -6.00 -8.71
CA LEU A 83 8.89 -5.22 -8.80
C LEU A 83 9.12 -3.80 -9.36
N ILE A 84 10.16 -3.11 -8.88
CA ILE A 84 10.56 -1.80 -9.44
C ILE A 84 11.02 -1.94 -10.89
N THR A 85 11.75 -3.03 -11.22
CA THR A 85 12.17 -3.32 -12.60
C THR A 85 10.99 -3.46 -13.55
N GLU A 86 9.93 -4.15 -13.11
CA GLU A 86 8.70 -4.31 -13.89
C GLU A 86 7.97 -2.97 -14.07
N ASP A 87 7.85 -2.17 -13.01
CA ASP A 87 7.21 -0.85 -13.09
C ASP A 87 7.98 0.12 -14.00
N ILE A 88 9.32 0.09 -14.02
CA ILE A 88 10.14 0.87 -14.97
C ILE A 88 9.81 0.51 -16.41
N LYS A 89 9.61 -0.77 -16.71
CA LYS A 89 9.32 -1.25 -18.08
C LYS A 89 7.90 -0.91 -18.51
N GLU A 90 6.94 -0.95 -17.60
CA GLU A 90 5.54 -0.63 -17.88
C GLU A 90 5.31 0.89 -17.98
N ASN A 91 5.98 1.65 -17.11
CA ASN A 91 5.76 3.08 -16.89
C ASN A 91 7.06 3.91 -16.97
N PRO A 92 7.82 3.87 -18.08
CA PRO A 92 9.11 4.56 -18.19
C PRO A 92 9.01 6.09 -17.97
N GLU A 93 7.88 6.70 -18.26
CA GLU A 93 7.57 8.11 -17.98
C GLU A 93 7.72 8.51 -16.50
N ASN A 94 7.58 7.54 -15.59
CA ASN A 94 7.72 7.76 -14.15
C ASN A 94 9.19 7.91 -13.75
N TYR A 95 10.12 7.28 -14.47
CA TYR A 95 11.53 7.16 -14.12
C TYR A 95 12.46 8.01 -14.97
N PHE A 96 12.13 8.20 -16.25
CA PHE A 96 12.95 8.94 -17.20
C PHE A 96 12.25 10.24 -17.62
N THR A 97 13.00 11.33 -17.72
CA THR A 97 12.49 12.64 -18.16
C THR A 97 11.94 12.61 -19.58
N ASN A 98 12.54 11.80 -20.46
CA ASN A 98 12.09 11.50 -21.81
C ASN A 98 11.31 10.18 -21.91
N GLY A 99 10.86 9.61 -20.78
CA GLY A 99 10.21 8.28 -20.74
C GLY A 99 8.85 8.21 -21.46
N SER A 100 8.17 9.35 -21.63
CA SER A 100 6.90 9.42 -22.38
C SER A 100 7.08 9.39 -23.90
N GLU A 101 8.31 9.55 -24.41
CA GLU A 101 8.57 9.48 -25.85
C GLU A 101 8.41 8.04 -26.34
N SER A 102 7.64 7.83 -27.43
CA SER A 102 7.31 6.48 -27.91
C SER A 102 8.54 5.63 -28.22
N ALA A 103 9.62 6.23 -28.74
CA ALA A 103 10.87 5.51 -29.02
C ALA A 103 11.57 5.05 -27.73
N VAL A 104 11.57 5.88 -26.69
CA VAL A 104 12.13 5.53 -25.37
C VAL A 104 11.29 4.45 -24.70
N LYS A 105 9.96 4.60 -24.73
CA LYS A 105 9.02 3.63 -24.15
C LYS A 105 9.19 2.23 -24.74
N GLU A 106 9.24 2.13 -26.07
CA GLU A 106 9.46 0.83 -26.74
C GLU A 106 10.87 0.28 -26.50
N ALA A 107 11.91 1.13 -26.46
CA ALA A 107 13.26 0.67 -26.22
C ALA A 107 13.45 0.13 -24.78
N VAL A 108 12.95 0.85 -23.76
CA VAL A 108 13.05 0.44 -22.35
C VAL A 108 12.26 -0.84 -22.08
N LYS A 109 11.04 -0.96 -22.63
CA LYS A 109 10.21 -2.15 -22.49
C LYS A 109 10.93 -3.43 -22.95
N ASN A 110 11.71 -3.33 -24.02
CA ASN A 110 12.46 -4.45 -24.61
C ASN A 110 13.91 -4.57 -24.07
N ALA A 111 14.34 -3.65 -23.21
CA ALA A 111 15.68 -3.64 -22.64
C ALA A 111 15.83 -4.60 -21.45
N THR A 112 17.07 -4.90 -21.10
CA THR A 112 17.44 -5.39 -19.78
C THR A 112 17.47 -4.19 -18.83
N VAL A 113 16.66 -4.25 -17.78
CA VAL A 113 16.64 -3.24 -16.71
C VAL A 113 17.13 -3.94 -15.45
N THR A 114 18.12 -3.33 -14.79
CA THR A 114 18.66 -3.82 -13.52
C THR A 114 18.44 -2.75 -12.46
N VAL A 115 17.77 -3.13 -11.38
CA VAL A 115 17.55 -2.30 -10.20
C VAL A 115 18.32 -2.89 -9.03
N GLU A 116 19.04 -2.04 -8.30
CA GLU A 116 19.77 -2.42 -7.10
C GLU A 116 19.55 -1.39 -6.00
N GLY A 117 18.66 -1.73 -5.06
CA GLY A 117 18.36 -0.92 -3.86
C GLY A 117 18.94 -1.48 -2.56
N ASN A 118 19.81 -2.49 -2.62
CA ASN A 118 20.34 -3.20 -1.45
C ASN A 118 19.26 -3.74 -0.49
N PHE A 119 18.09 -4.11 -1.03
CA PHE A 119 17.07 -4.81 -0.27
C PHE A 119 17.53 -6.22 0.02
N THR A 120 17.49 -6.63 1.27
CA THR A 120 17.84 -8.00 1.67
C THR A 120 16.79 -8.98 1.14
N THR A 121 17.25 -10.00 0.41
CA THR A 121 16.38 -11.05 -0.16
C THR A 121 16.66 -12.37 0.56
N ALA A 122 15.98 -12.59 1.69
CA ALA A 122 15.96 -13.83 2.48
C ALA A 122 17.31 -14.40 2.98
N GLY A 123 17.52 -14.43 4.30
CA GLY A 123 18.67 -15.08 4.92
C GLY A 123 19.07 -14.50 6.28
N SER A 124 20.20 -14.99 6.82
CA SER A 124 20.77 -14.68 8.14
C SER A 124 21.15 -13.20 8.39
N GLU A 125 21.03 -12.35 7.39
CA GLU A 125 21.38 -10.93 7.43
C GLU A 125 20.20 -10.02 7.83
N SER A 126 18.96 -10.43 7.56
CA SER A 126 17.80 -9.65 7.99
C SER A 126 17.68 -9.66 9.52
N PRO A 127 17.38 -8.52 10.17
CA PRO A 127 17.08 -8.46 11.59
C PRO A 127 15.74 -9.14 11.92
N TRP A 128 14.85 -9.32 10.93
CA TRP A 128 13.63 -10.11 11.05
C TRP A 128 13.94 -11.61 11.07
N LYS A 129 14.55 -12.05 12.17
CA LYS A 129 14.90 -13.46 12.42
C LYS A 129 13.71 -14.22 13.01
N GLU A 130 13.78 -15.55 12.96
CA GLU A 130 12.80 -16.47 13.56
C GLU A 130 11.42 -16.49 12.83
N LEU A 131 10.55 -17.45 13.16
CA LEU A 131 9.19 -17.50 12.58
C LEU A 131 8.34 -16.35 13.12
N PRO A 132 7.31 -15.87 12.40
CA PRO A 132 6.58 -14.66 12.76
C PRO A 132 6.08 -14.59 14.21
N TYR A 133 5.63 -15.71 14.78
CA TYR A 133 5.32 -15.83 16.19
C TYR A 133 5.64 -17.26 16.65
N LEU A 134 6.60 -17.42 17.56
CA LEU A 134 6.88 -18.66 18.29
C LEU A 134 6.17 -18.59 19.66
N ASP A 135 5.49 -19.66 20.08
CA ASP A 135 5.03 -19.75 21.48
C ASP A 135 6.13 -20.31 22.40
N SER A 136 5.90 -20.31 23.72
CA SER A 136 6.90 -20.74 24.71
C SER A 136 7.33 -22.21 24.61
N SER A 137 6.62 -23.03 23.82
CA SER A 137 6.96 -24.43 23.54
C SER A 137 7.75 -24.63 22.25
N GLU A 138 7.91 -23.58 21.45
CA GLU A 138 8.61 -23.61 20.18
C GLU A 138 9.95 -22.85 20.22
N THR A 139 10.88 -23.33 19.40
CA THR A 139 12.17 -22.74 19.06
C THR A 139 12.25 -22.65 17.55
N SER A 140 13.22 -21.89 17.02
CA SER A 140 13.49 -21.86 15.58
C SER A 140 13.72 -23.25 14.95
N GLU A 141 14.02 -24.28 15.74
CA GLU A 141 14.36 -25.63 15.30
C GLU A 141 13.16 -26.58 15.24
N ASN A 142 12.06 -26.29 15.95
CA ASN A 142 10.85 -27.14 15.98
C ASN A 142 9.57 -26.40 15.54
N ALA A 143 9.76 -25.21 14.97
CA ALA A 143 8.70 -24.29 14.62
C ALA A 143 7.75 -24.88 13.57
N THR A 144 6.45 -24.90 13.87
CA THR A 144 5.46 -25.41 12.92
C THR A 144 4.84 -24.27 12.10
N ALA A 145 4.88 -24.38 10.77
CA ALA A 145 4.28 -23.37 9.86
C ALA A 145 2.76 -23.18 10.06
N ALA A 146 2.11 -24.07 10.83
CA ALA A 146 0.72 -23.95 11.25
C ALA A 146 0.50 -22.80 12.25
N LYS A 147 1.55 -22.28 12.89
CA LYS A 147 1.47 -21.14 13.80
C LYS A 147 2.07 -19.88 13.17
N SER A 148 1.19 -19.03 12.65
CA SER A 148 1.48 -17.66 12.27
C SER A 148 1.03 -16.71 13.39
N TRP A 149 1.32 -15.41 13.24
CA TRP A 149 0.75 -14.36 14.10
C TRP A 149 -0.76 -14.54 14.34
N LYS A 150 -1.48 -14.97 13.31
CA LYS A 150 -2.92 -15.23 13.30
C LYS A 150 -3.35 -16.45 14.13
N ALA A 151 -2.43 -17.35 14.45
CA ALA A 151 -2.69 -18.58 15.19
C ALA A 151 -2.26 -18.51 16.67
N THR A 152 -1.57 -17.43 17.07
CA THR A 152 -1.13 -17.23 18.45
C THR A 152 -2.29 -16.69 19.29
N THR A 153 -2.66 -17.40 20.34
CA THR A 153 -3.73 -16.98 21.26
C THR A 153 -3.19 -16.09 22.38
N GLY A 154 -4.01 -15.15 22.85
CA GLY A 154 -3.66 -14.26 23.98
C GLY A 154 -2.73 -13.09 23.62
N LEU A 155 -2.51 -12.82 22.33
CA LEU A 155 -1.87 -11.59 21.87
C LEU A 155 -2.77 -10.38 22.17
N GLN A 156 -2.17 -9.30 22.67
CA GLN A 156 -2.84 -8.03 22.76
C GLN A 156 -2.64 -7.26 21.45
N GLU A 157 -3.68 -7.21 20.63
CA GLU A 157 -3.68 -6.42 19.39
C GLU A 157 -3.76 -4.94 19.71
N VAL A 158 -2.80 -4.18 19.20
CA VAL A 158 -2.74 -2.72 19.36
C VAL A 158 -2.41 -2.10 18.01
N THR A 159 -3.23 -1.15 17.57
CA THR A 159 -3.06 -0.50 16.27
C THR A 159 -2.19 0.73 16.41
N TYR A 160 -1.22 0.88 15.51
CA TYR A 160 -0.41 2.10 15.38
C TYR A 160 -1.34 3.30 15.25
N ALA A 161 -1.09 4.34 16.06
CA ALA A 161 -2.06 5.40 16.22
C ALA A 161 -2.16 6.24 14.95
N THR A 162 -3.38 6.54 14.52
CA THR A 162 -3.66 7.28 13.28
C THR A 162 -3.14 8.72 13.31
N ASN A 163 -2.88 9.28 14.48
CA ASN A 163 -2.26 10.59 14.64
C ASN A 163 -0.72 10.55 14.69
N SER A 164 -0.11 9.37 14.57
CA SER A 164 1.34 9.22 14.48
C SER A 164 1.84 9.67 13.11
N ASP A 165 3.13 9.98 13.03
CA ASP A 165 3.76 10.28 11.74
C ASP A 165 3.96 8.99 10.91
N GLN A 166 3.90 9.14 9.57
CA GLN A 166 4.34 8.07 8.68
C GLN A 166 5.81 7.72 8.97
N ILE A 167 6.11 6.43 8.91
CA ILE A 167 7.45 5.88 9.09
C ILE A 167 8.12 5.80 7.73
N GLU A 168 9.05 6.73 7.51
CA GLU A 168 10.01 6.64 6.41
C GLU A 168 10.90 5.41 6.60
N ILE A 169 11.07 4.55 5.60
CA ILE A 169 11.97 3.38 5.68
C ILE A 169 12.77 3.22 4.39
N LYS A 170 13.96 2.66 4.48
CA LYS A 170 14.76 2.25 3.30
C LYS A 170 14.47 0.83 2.84
N SER A 171 13.95 0.01 3.75
CA SER A 171 13.61 -1.39 3.53
C SER A 171 12.80 -1.88 4.74
N LEU A 172 12.24 -3.09 4.65
CA LEU A 172 11.61 -3.71 5.81
C LEU A 172 12.62 -3.89 6.97
N ASP A 173 13.90 -4.15 6.68
CA ASP A 173 14.94 -4.23 7.72
C ASP A 173 15.15 -2.88 8.43
N ASP A 174 15.07 -1.77 7.69
CA ASP A 174 15.13 -0.43 8.27
C ASP A 174 13.91 -0.14 9.18
N LEU A 175 12.72 -0.67 8.84
CA LEU A 175 11.56 -0.63 9.76
C LEU A 175 11.90 -1.31 11.10
N HIS A 176 12.50 -2.50 11.07
CA HIS A 176 12.95 -3.18 12.30
C HIS A 176 13.91 -2.31 13.09
N THR A 177 14.94 -1.78 12.42
CA THR A 177 15.97 -0.96 13.07
C THR A 177 15.36 0.28 13.72
N LYS A 178 14.47 0.99 13.02
CA LYS A 178 13.79 2.18 13.53
C LYS A 178 12.90 1.88 14.73
N LEU A 179 12.09 0.82 14.64
CA LEU A 179 11.24 0.38 15.74
C LEU A 179 12.05 -0.23 16.89
N SER A 180 13.26 -0.72 16.67
CA SER A 180 14.13 -1.25 17.75
C SER A 180 14.76 -0.15 18.62
N VAL A 181 14.67 1.12 18.20
CA VAL A 181 15.04 2.25 19.03
C VAL A 181 14.04 2.35 20.18
N GLU A 182 14.53 2.22 21.42
CA GLU A 182 13.69 2.10 22.61
C GLU A 182 12.61 3.19 22.72
N GLN A 183 12.99 4.46 22.53
CA GLN A 183 12.04 5.56 22.62
C GLN A 183 10.99 5.51 21.51
N THR A 184 11.40 5.20 20.27
CA THR A 184 10.49 5.05 19.13
C THR A 184 9.45 3.97 19.39
N LEU A 185 9.87 2.81 19.93
CA LEU A 185 8.95 1.73 20.26
C LEU A 185 8.00 2.13 21.40
N LYS A 186 8.53 2.75 22.46
CA LYS A 186 7.72 3.24 23.58
C LYS A 186 6.67 4.24 23.12
N ASP A 187 7.02 5.17 22.25
CA ASP A 187 6.11 6.16 21.71
C ASP A 187 5.05 5.52 20.82
N ALA A 188 5.42 4.55 19.99
CA ALA A 188 4.48 3.77 19.18
C ALA A 188 3.47 3.00 20.06
N MET A 189 3.96 2.28 21.08
CA MET A 189 3.11 1.51 22.00
C MET A 189 2.21 2.43 22.83
N LYS A 190 2.73 3.58 23.28
CA LYS A 190 1.97 4.59 24.02
C LYS A 190 0.87 5.21 23.16
N GLY A 191 1.19 5.57 21.91
CA GLY A 191 0.22 6.04 20.93
C GLY A 191 -0.88 5.01 20.67
N ALA A 192 -0.51 3.74 20.58
CA ALA A 192 -1.43 2.63 20.40
C ALA A 192 -2.31 2.32 21.65
N GLY A 193 -2.14 3.09 22.74
CA GLY A 193 -2.96 3.01 23.95
C GLY A 193 -2.42 2.07 25.03
N VAL A 194 -1.20 1.56 24.90
CA VAL A 194 -0.58 0.70 25.92
C VAL A 194 -0.24 1.55 27.15
N ALA A 195 -0.66 1.08 28.33
CA ALA A 195 -0.39 1.74 29.60
C ALA A 195 1.04 1.47 30.11
N ASP A 196 1.53 2.31 31.02
CA ASP A 196 2.79 2.12 31.76
C ASP A 196 4.04 1.92 30.88
N THR A 197 4.03 2.46 29.66
CA THR A 197 5.13 2.33 28.69
C THR A 197 6.45 2.88 29.21
N ASP A 198 6.41 3.92 30.06
CA ASP A 198 7.60 4.53 30.68
C ASP A 198 8.35 3.54 31.61
N THR A 199 7.65 2.54 32.16
CA THR A 199 8.20 1.53 33.07
C THR A 199 8.33 0.14 32.45
N THR A 200 8.01 0.00 31.17
CA THR A 200 8.03 -1.26 30.43
C THR A 200 9.17 -1.24 29.41
N THR A 201 9.96 -2.30 29.37
CA THR A 201 10.95 -2.50 28.30
C THR A 201 10.27 -3.23 27.16
N PHE A 202 10.30 -2.67 25.96
CA PHE A 202 9.75 -3.31 24.77
C PHE A 202 10.87 -3.86 23.88
N THR A 203 10.64 -5.01 23.27
CA THR A 203 11.58 -5.61 22.32
C THR A 203 10.82 -6.24 21.17
N ILE A 204 11.23 -5.94 19.95
CA ILE A 204 10.70 -6.60 18.75
C ILE A 204 11.19 -8.05 18.75
N LYS A 205 10.28 -8.97 18.46
CA LYS A 205 10.57 -10.38 18.27
C LYS A 205 10.19 -10.78 16.86
N ASN A 206 10.79 -11.88 16.40
CA ASN A 206 10.30 -12.64 15.26
C ASN A 206 10.24 -11.88 13.93
N ARG A 207 9.71 -12.52 12.87
CA ARG A 207 9.48 -11.91 11.55
C ARG A 207 8.14 -11.16 11.50
N ALA A 208 8.09 -10.02 10.81
CA ALA A 208 6.82 -9.33 10.56
C ALA A 208 5.81 -10.19 9.76
N GLY A 209 4.54 -10.12 10.14
CA GLY A 209 3.41 -10.69 9.41
C GLY A 209 2.69 -9.65 8.55
N PHE A 210 1.86 -10.12 7.61
CA PHE A 210 1.04 -9.25 6.76
C PHE A 210 -0.39 -9.80 6.67
N THR A 211 -1.37 -8.91 6.71
CA THR A 211 -2.79 -9.18 6.40
C THR A 211 -3.19 -8.34 5.22
N ASN A 212 -3.88 -8.94 4.24
CA ASN A 212 -4.53 -8.32 3.08
C ASN A 212 -3.71 -7.29 2.26
N GLY A 213 -2.41 -7.14 2.52
CA GLY A 213 -1.55 -6.13 1.90
C GLY A 213 -1.67 -4.72 2.50
N ASP A 214 -2.51 -4.53 3.52
CA ASP A 214 -2.85 -3.24 4.13
C ASP A 214 -2.39 -3.11 5.59
N LEU A 215 -1.99 -4.22 6.24
CA LEU A 215 -1.55 -4.24 7.64
C LEU A 215 -0.27 -5.06 7.84
N ILE A 216 0.68 -4.48 8.58
CA ILE A 216 1.91 -5.13 9.05
C ILE A 216 1.74 -5.51 10.52
N HIS A 217 2.05 -6.76 10.85
CA HIS A 217 1.99 -7.31 12.20
C HIS A 217 3.41 -7.41 12.78
N VAL A 218 3.71 -6.65 13.84
CA VAL A 218 5.00 -6.65 14.52
C VAL A 218 4.84 -7.23 15.93
N ASN A 219 5.52 -8.34 16.20
CA ASN A 219 5.51 -8.97 17.51
C ASN A 219 6.38 -8.18 18.49
N VAL A 220 5.78 -7.69 19.57
CA VAL A 220 6.46 -6.91 20.60
C VAL A 220 6.29 -7.57 21.97
N GLU A 221 7.39 -7.98 22.59
CA GLU A 221 7.41 -8.41 23.99
C GLU A 221 7.61 -7.18 24.88
N GLY A 222 6.65 -6.90 25.75
CA GLY A 222 6.79 -5.94 26.85
C GLY A 222 7.16 -6.65 28.16
N ASP A 223 8.22 -6.20 28.83
CA ASP A 223 8.63 -6.66 30.15
C ASP A 223 8.48 -5.52 31.18
N LYS A 224 7.54 -5.70 32.11
CA LYS A 224 7.34 -4.82 33.25
C LYS A 224 7.74 -5.55 34.53
N SER A 225 8.96 -5.30 34.99
CA SER A 225 9.51 -5.89 36.23
C SER A 225 9.41 -7.42 36.29
N GLY A 226 9.67 -8.09 35.17
CA GLY A 226 9.62 -9.55 35.02
C GLY A 226 8.25 -10.10 34.57
N THR A 227 7.22 -9.25 34.47
CA THR A 227 5.93 -9.64 33.89
C THR A 227 5.97 -9.40 32.39
N LYS A 228 5.90 -10.48 31.60
CA LYS A 228 5.93 -10.43 30.14
C LYS A 228 4.54 -10.36 29.54
N THR A 229 4.34 -9.50 28.56
CA THR A 229 3.11 -9.41 27.76
C THR A 229 3.50 -9.36 26.29
N GLN A 230 2.81 -10.14 25.45
CA GLN A 230 3.02 -10.14 24.01
C GLN A 230 1.96 -9.26 23.33
N TYR A 231 2.42 -8.34 22.51
CA TYR A 231 1.59 -7.44 21.72
C TYR A 231 1.76 -7.75 20.24
N ASP A 232 0.66 -7.64 19.51
CA ASP A 232 0.66 -7.52 18.05
C ASP A 232 0.50 -6.04 17.72
N LEU A 233 1.62 -5.36 17.43
CA LEU A 233 1.61 -3.99 16.95
C LEU A 233 1.23 -4.01 15.46
N GLN A 234 0.01 -3.59 15.19
CA GLN A 234 -0.59 -3.53 13.86
C GLN A 234 -0.33 -2.17 13.22
N ILE A 235 0.58 -2.12 12.25
CA ILE A 235 0.95 -0.89 11.55
C ILE A 235 0.29 -0.90 10.17
N PRO A 236 -0.64 0.02 9.87
CA PRO A 236 -1.17 0.16 8.52
C PRO A 236 -0.05 0.36 7.51
N THR A 237 -0.09 -0.32 6.37
CA THR A 237 0.98 -0.18 5.37
C THR A 237 1.00 1.23 4.79
N SER A 238 -0.12 1.95 4.80
CA SER A 238 -0.19 3.37 4.45
C SER A 238 0.50 4.32 5.45
N ASP A 239 0.89 3.83 6.64
CA ASP A 239 1.79 4.56 7.54
C ASP A 239 3.27 4.38 7.16
N ILE A 240 3.59 3.71 6.06
CA ILE A 240 4.96 3.47 5.61
C ILE A 240 5.22 4.22 4.29
N ASN A 241 6.33 4.95 4.25
CA ASN A 241 6.89 5.49 3.00
C ASN A 241 8.26 4.85 2.74
N LEU A 242 8.46 4.27 1.56
CA LEU A 242 9.75 3.71 1.16
C LEU A 242 10.60 4.82 0.53
N SER A 243 11.68 5.23 1.19
CA SER A 243 12.60 6.27 0.72
C SER A 243 14.02 5.71 0.60
N VAL A 244 14.48 5.51 -0.64
CA VAL A 244 15.79 4.95 -0.97
C VAL A 244 16.62 6.01 -1.70
N THR A 245 17.69 6.45 -1.03
CA THR A 245 18.70 7.33 -1.62
C THR A 245 19.63 6.53 -2.53
N ASP A 246 19.98 7.10 -3.69
CA ASP A 246 20.91 6.50 -4.64
C ASP A 246 20.51 5.10 -5.16
N LEU A 247 19.22 4.85 -5.34
CA LEU A 247 18.72 3.64 -6.00
C LEU A 247 19.38 3.49 -7.36
N THR A 248 20.07 2.37 -7.59
CA THR A 248 20.76 2.13 -8.85
C THR A 248 19.81 1.55 -9.89
N ILE A 249 19.71 2.21 -11.04
CA ILE A 249 18.94 1.79 -12.22
C ILE A 249 19.87 1.80 -13.44
N LYS A 250 20.00 0.63 -14.08
CA LYS A 250 20.74 0.47 -15.34
C LYS A 250 19.80 -0.06 -16.42
N VAL A 251 19.86 0.53 -17.60
CA VAL A 251 19.08 0.11 -18.77
C VAL A 251 20.04 -0.21 -19.90
N GLU A 252 19.98 -1.44 -20.40
CA GLU A 252 20.90 -1.95 -21.42
C GLU A 252 20.12 -2.68 -22.51
N GLY A 253 20.50 -2.47 -23.76
CA GLY A 253 19.84 -3.11 -24.91
C GLY A 253 20.45 -2.67 -26.23
N THR A 254 20.12 -3.38 -27.30
CA THR A 254 20.62 -3.09 -28.66
C THR A 254 20.24 -1.69 -29.16
N ASN A 255 19.09 -1.17 -28.69
CA ASN A 255 18.55 0.15 -29.04
C ASN A 255 18.77 1.21 -27.96
N ILE A 256 19.60 0.92 -26.94
CA ILE A 256 19.89 1.81 -25.83
C ILE A 256 21.34 2.29 -25.95
N GLU A 257 21.55 3.60 -25.89
CA GLU A 257 22.87 4.15 -25.59
C GLU A 257 23.12 4.15 -24.08
N THR A 258 24.36 3.92 -23.68
CA THR A 258 24.75 3.89 -22.27
C THR A 258 24.49 5.25 -21.61
N SER A 259 23.59 5.29 -20.63
CA SER A 259 23.34 6.47 -19.81
C SER A 259 24.51 6.71 -18.83
N GLN A 260 24.94 7.97 -18.68
CA GLN A 260 26.02 8.33 -17.75
C GLN A 260 25.57 8.32 -16.28
N LYS A 261 24.28 8.52 -16.04
CA LYS A 261 23.68 8.53 -14.71
C LYS A 261 22.91 7.24 -14.48
N THR A 262 23.19 6.59 -13.37
CA THR A 262 22.58 5.31 -12.99
C THR A 262 21.95 5.34 -11.61
N THR A 263 21.89 6.47 -10.92
CA THR A 263 21.31 6.58 -9.57
C THR A 263 20.19 7.61 -9.53
N THR A 264 19.18 7.36 -8.70
CA THR A 264 18.08 8.29 -8.41
C THR A 264 17.69 8.20 -6.94
N ASN A 265 17.12 9.26 -6.38
CA ASN A 265 16.33 9.12 -5.15
C ASN A 265 14.98 8.51 -5.51
N TYR A 266 14.54 7.52 -4.75
CA TYR A 266 13.29 6.80 -4.98
C TYR A 266 12.42 6.85 -3.73
N ASP A 267 11.26 7.49 -3.86
CA ASP A 267 10.25 7.61 -2.82
C ASP A 267 8.96 6.93 -3.28
N PHE A 268 8.42 6.03 -2.47
CA PHE A 268 7.16 5.34 -2.74
C PHE A 268 6.24 5.40 -1.52
N ASN A 269 5.18 6.18 -1.63
CA ASN A 269 4.16 6.32 -0.61
C ASN A 269 3.11 5.21 -0.77
N ILE A 270 3.03 4.32 0.21
CA ILE A 270 2.07 3.22 0.16
C ILE A 270 0.67 3.80 0.41
N GLY A 271 -0.22 3.61 -0.56
CA GLY A 271 -1.56 4.17 -0.52
C GLY A 271 -2.52 3.35 0.34
N ILE A 272 -3.57 4.02 0.82
CA ILE A 272 -4.69 3.41 1.53
C ILE A 272 -5.44 2.46 0.59
N GLU A 273 -5.65 1.22 1.02
CA GLU A 273 -6.50 0.26 0.32
C GLU A 273 -7.98 0.50 0.68
N PRO A 274 -8.86 0.81 -0.29
CA PRO A 274 -10.28 1.06 0.00
C PRO A 274 -11.12 -0.21 0.22
N GLU A 275 -10.58 -1.40 -0.06
CA GLU A 275 -11.28 -2.66 0.15
C GLU A 275 -11.55 -2.90 1.66
N THR A 276 -12.75 -3.35 2.00
CA THR A 276 -13.12 -3.67 3.38
C THR A 276 -13.00 -5.14 3.68
N HIS A 277 -12.61 -5.46 4.92
CA HIS A 277 -12.56 -6.83 5.42
C HIS A 277 -13.47 -7.05 6.63
N TYR A 278 -14.61 -6.35 6.64
CA TYR A 278 -15.55 -6.36 7.76
C TYR A 278 -16.11 -7.75 8.05
N ASP A 279 -16.01 -8.15 9.31
CA ASP A 279 -16.70 -9.29 9.88
C ASP A 279 -17.55 -8.83 11.06
N GLN A 280 -18.86 -9.02 10.97
CA GLN A 280 -19.80 -8.71 12.06
C GLN A 280 -19.56 -9.59 13.30
N GLY A 281 -18.93 -10.75 13.12
CA GLY A 281 -18.69 -11.73 14.18
C GLY A 281 -19.99 -12.23 14.79
N SER A 282 -20.02 -12.31 16.13
CA SER A 282 -21.19 -12.77 16.89
C SER A 282 -22.16 -11.66 17.30
N THR A 283 -21.88 -10.40 16.96
CA THR A 283 -22.70 -9.26 17.37
C THR A 283 -24.06 -9.30 16.67
N THR A 284 -25.13 -9.39 17.46
CA THR A 284 -26.51 -9.41 16.95
C THR A 284 -27.08 -8.00 16.87
N VAL A 285 -27.59 -7.62 15.70
CA VAL A 285 -28.35 -6.38 15.51
C VAL A 285 -29.81 -6.74 15.32
N THR A 286 -30.72 -6.06 16.02
CA THR A 286 -32.15 -6.37 16.00
C THR A 286 -33.00 -5.15 15.65
N ALA A 287 -34.10 -5.37 14.95
CA ALA A 287 -35.09 -4.35 14.62
C ALA A 287 -36.53 -4.89 14.73
N ALA A 288 -37.48 -4.00 15.06
CA ALA A 288 -38.89 -4.35 15.23
C ALA A 288 -39.66 -4.54 13.91
N ASN A 289 -39.12 -4.04 12.80
CA ASN A 289 -39.60 -4.19 11.43
C ASN A 289 -38.59 -3.52 10.48
N ASP A 290 -38.77 -3.67 9.17
CA ASP A 290 -37.86 -3.07 8.19
C ASP A 290 -37.78 -1.53 8.29
N ALA A 291 -38.88 -0.86 8.62
CA ALA A 291 -38.91 0.59 8.75
C ALA A 291 -38.13 1.09 10.00
N ALA A 292 -37.86 0.20 10.96
CA ALA A 292 -37.05 0.50 12.14
C ALA A 292 -35.55 0.32 11.90
N VAL A 293 -35.14 -0.23 10.75
CA VAL A 293 -33.72 -0.37 10.39
C VAL A 293 -33.19 0.98 9.94
N THR A 294 -32.46 1.65 10.82
CA THR A 294 -31.83 2.95 10.55
C THR A 294 -30.33 2.84 10.72
N VAL A 295 -29.57 3.58 9.91
CA VAL A 295 -28.10 3.48 9.90
C VAL A 295 -27.50 3.81 11.27
N ASN A 296 -28.03 4.83 11.96
CA ASN A 296 -27.54 5.25 13.27
C ASN A 296 -27.72 4.15 14.32
N LYS A 297 -28.90 3.50 14.36
CA LYS A 297 -29.17 2.42 15.31
C LYS A 297 -28.28 1.21 15.05
N VAL A 298 -28.14 0.82 13.79
CA VAL A 298 -27.30 -0.32 13.41
C VAL A 298 -25.84 -0.07 13.75
N LEU A 299 -25.30 1.11 13.41
CA LEU A 299 -23.92 1.46 13.76
C LEU A 299 -23.71 1.54 15.27
N GLN A 300 -24.68 2.05 16.03
CA GLN A 300 -24.62 2.05 17.49
C GLN A 300 -24.59 0.63 18.06
N ASP A 301 -25.45 -0.28 17.57
CA ASP A 301 -25.50 -1.66 18.03
C ASP A 301 -24.20 -2.42 17.76
N LEU A 302 -23.52 -2.06 16.67
CA LEU A 302 -22.19 -2.57 16.31
C LEU A 302 -21.04 -1.86 17.05
N SER A 303 -21.33 -0.89 17.92
CA SER A 303 -20.33 -0.03 18.57
C SER A 303 -19.44 0.78 17.60
N LEU A 304 -19.94 1.02 16.38
CA LEU A 304 -19.31 1.82 15.33
C LEU A 304 -19.79 3.29 15.33
N ALA A 305 -20.74 3.62 16.20
CA ALA A 305 -21.13 4.98 16.54
C ALA A 305 -21.01 5.19 18.05
N THR A 306 -20.62 6.41 18.45
CA THR A 306 -20.42 6.81 19.85
C THR A 306 -21.72 7.18 20.57
N ASP A 307 -22.78 7.50 19.83
CA ASP A 307 -24.08 7.88 20.36
C ASP A 307 -25.25 7.41 19.47
N ALA A 308 -26.47 7.57 20.00
CA ALA A 308 -27.70 7.22 19.28
C ALA A 308 -28.03 8.17 18.11
N ASN A 309 -27.36 9.32 18.03
CA ASN A 309 -27.57 10.31 16.98
C ASN A 309 -26.74 10.00 15.72
N GLY A 310 -25.86 8.99 15.78
CA GLY A 310 -25.05 8.54 14.65
C GLY A 310 -23.69 9.21 14.56
N THR A 311 -23.18 9.79 15.65
CA THR A 311 -21.80 10.30 15.68
C THR A 311 -20.85 9.11 15.52
N LEU A 312 -20.20 8.99 14.35
CA LEU A 312 -19.33 7.86 14.02
C LEU A 312 -18.15 7.72 14.98
N ASN A 313 -17.83 6.48 15.35
CA ASN A 313 -16.59 6.14 16.04
C ASN A 313 -15.53 5.77 14.99
N ASN A 314 -14.76 6.76 14.54
CA ASN A 314 -13.77 6.54 13.48
C ASN A 314 -12.71 5.49 13.84
N GLU A 315 -12.23 5.45 15.08
CA GLU A 315 -11.25 4.45 15.51
C GLU A 315 -11.83 3.03 15.44
N ALA A 316 -13.08 2.85 15.88
CA ALA A 316 -13.75 1.55 15.79
C ALA A 316 -14.03 1.16 14.33
N LEU A 317 -14.42 2.11 13.48
CA LEU A 317 -14.65 1.87 12.05
C LEU A 317 -13.37 1.50 11.32
N ILE A 318 -12.25 2.18 11.58
CA ILE A 318 -10.95 1.86 10.97
C ILE A 318 -10.58 0.40 11.28
N LYS A 319 -10.65 0.01 12.57
CA LYS A 319 -10.34 -1.35 13.00
C LYS A 319 -11.30 -2.39 12.43
N ALA A 320 -12.60 -2.09 12.41
CA ALA A 320 -13.61 -3.03 11.94
C ALA A 320 -13.58 -3.22 10.42
N LEU A 321 -13.31 -2.16 9.65
CA LEU A 321 -13.36 -2.20 8.20
C LEU A 321 -12.01 -2.55 7.56
N GLY A 322 -10.89 -2.30 8.24
CA GLY A 322 -9.55 -2.45 7.68
C GLY A 322 -9.15 -1.31 6.72
N VAL A 323 -9.90 -0.22 6.68
CA VAL A 323 -9.54 0.96 5.86
C VAL A 323 -8.93 2.00 6.78
N TYR A 324 -7.59 2.06 6.79
CA TYR A 324 -6.80 2.88 7.71
C TYR A 324 -6.54 4.30 7.20
N ASN A 325 -6.17 5.20 8.12
CA ASN A 325 -5.77 6.59 7.82
C ASN A 325 -6.81 7.43 7.07
N VAL A 326 -8.08 7.15 7.32
CA VAL A 326 -9.23 7.89 6.78
C VAL A 326 -10.15 8.41 7.88
N ASN A 327 -10.92 9.43 7.55
CA ASN A 327 -12.12 9.82 8.29
C ASN A 327 -13.35 9.34 7.51
N PHE A 328 -14.21 8.59 8.20
CA PHE A 328 -15.50 8.18 7.70
C PHE A 328 -16.57 9.24 7.96
N SER A 329 -17.52 9.34 7.04
CA SER A 329 -18.64 10.29 7.11
C SER A 329 -19.84 9.80 6.28
N ASN A 330 -20.96 10.53 6.35
CA ASN A 330 -22.16 10.33 5.54
C ASN A 330 -22.66 8.88 5.48
N PRO A 331 -22.94 8.25 6.64
CA PRO A 331 -23.42 6.89 6.67
C PRO A 331 -24.82 6.77 6.04
N THR A 332 -24.99 5.76 5.19
CA THR A 332 -26.29 5.37 4.64
C THR A 332 -26.46 3.86 4.75
N ILE A 333 -27.71 3.40 4.78
CA ILE A 333 -28.05 1.97 4.82
C ILE A 333 -29.13 1.68 3.79
N ALA A 334 -29.01 0.54 3.10
CA ALA A 334 -30.02 0.04 2.18
C ALA A 334 -30.15 -1.49 2.30
N PRO A 335 -31.34 -2.08 2.08
CA PRO A 335 -31.46 -3.52 1.96
C PRO A 335 -30.57 -4.04 0.83
N LYS A 336 -29.87 -5.15 1.05
CA LYS A 336 -29.08 -5.78 -0.01
C LYS A 336 -30.02 -6.45 -1.02
N GLU A 337 -29.84 -6.18 -2.30
CA GLU A 337 -30.66 -6.78 -3.36
C GLU A 337 -30.61 -8.32 -3.29
N GLY A 338 -31.78 -8.96 -3.39
CA GLY A 338 -31.91 -10.43 -3.31
C GLY A 338 -32.02 -11.02 -1.90
N ALA A 339 -32.04 -10.20 -0.84
CA ALA A 339 -32.33 -10.68 0.52
C ALA A 339 -33.78 -11.22 0.61
N THR A 340 -33.92 -12.53 0.83
CA THR A 340 -35.23 -13.19 0.96
C THR A 340 -35.85 -12.95 2.34
N THR A 341 -37.18 -13.12 2.43
CA THR A 341 -38.07 -12.79 3.57
C THR A 341 -37.89 -13.67 4.82
N ARG A 342 -36.66 -13.89 5.29
CA ARG A 342 -36.41 -14.49 6.61
C ARG A 342 -36.32 -13.40 7.69
N ALA A 343 -36.46 -13.83 8.94
CA ALA A 343 -36.34 -12.96 10.12
C ALA A 343 -34.96 -12.26 10.16
N GLU A 344 -33.90 -12.89 9.66
CA GLU A 344 -32.60 -12.25 9.46
C GLU A 344 -32.51 -11.69 8.03
N LYS A 345 -32.22 -10.39 7.89
CA LYS A 345 -32.04 -9.70 6.60
C LYS A 345 -30.67 -9.04 6.51
N THR A 346 -30.10 -9.00 5.32
CA THR A 346 -28.83 -8.32 5.05
C THR A 346 -29.07 -6.91 4.52
N TYR A 347 -28.39 -5.94 5.11
CA TYR A 347 -28.34 -4.55 4.68
C TYR A 347 -26.91 -4.19 4.33
N THR A 348 -26.72 -3.30 3.36
CA THR A 348 -25.43 -2.74 3.00
C THR A 348 -25.34 -1.34 3.60
N ILE A 349 -24.32 -1.11 4.43
CA ILE A 349 -23.95 0.22 4.90
C ILE A 349 -22.93 0.80 3.93
N THR A 350 -23.08 2.08 3.60
CA THR A 350 -22.12 2.85 2.80
C THR A 350 -21.65 4.05 3.60
N LEU A 351 -20.33 4.27 3.61
CA LEU A 351 -19.65 5.42 4.22
C LEU A 351 -18.85 6.17 3.16
N ASP A 352 -18.69 7.48 3.34
CA ASP A 352 -17.64 8.25 2.68
C ASP A 352 -16.36 8.16 3.48
N ALA A 353 -15.29 7.63 2.89
CA ALA A 353 -13.95 7.64 3.45
C ALA A 353 -13.10 8.71 2.76
N LYS A 354 -12.46 9.57 3.55
CA LYS A 354 -11.50 10.57 3.06
C LYS A 354 -10.17 10.43 3.82
N PRO A 355 -9.01 10.44 3.15
CA PRO A 355 -7.72 10.44 3.82
C PRO A 355 -7.63 11.54 4.89
N GLN A 356 -7.07 11.21 6.05
CA GLN A 356 -7.09 12.11 7.22
C GLN A 356 -6.15 13.32 7.09
N SER A 357 -5.16 13.24 6.20
CA SER A 357 -4.23 14.33 5.93
C SER A 357 -3.66 14.24 4.51
N GLU A 358 -2.97 15.29 4.08
CA GLU A 358 -2.29 15.34 2.77
C GLU A 358 -1.13 14.34 2.64
N LYS A 359 -0.66 13.76 3.75
CA LYS A 359 0.38 12.73 3.75
C LYS A 359 -0.10 11.42 3.13
N TYR A 360 -1.40 11.13 3.22
CA TYR A 360 -1.96 9.86 2.77
C TYR A 360 -2.65 10.00 1.41
N VAL A 361 -2.42 9.01 0.56
CA VAL A 361 -3.01 8.89 -0.78
C VAL A 361 -3.69 7.53 -0.90
N TRP A 362 -4.51 7.33 -1.92
CA TRP A 362 -5.14 6.03 -2.19
C TRP A 362 -4.19 5.10 -2.96
N SER A 363 -4.37 3.79 -2.79
CA SER A 363 -3.57 2.75 -3.46
C SER A 363 -3.65 2.78 -5.00
N ASP A 364 -4.67 3.43 -5.57
CA ASP A 364 -4.81 3.68 -7.01
C ASP A 364 -4.14 4.98 -7.50
N GLY A 365 -3.45 5.70 -6.62
CA GLY A 365 -2.77 6.96 -6.91
C GLY A 365 -3.65 8.21 -6.82
N SER A 366 -4.93 8.06 -6.45
CA SER A 366 -5.79 9.22 -6.19
C SER A 366 -5.33 9.99 -4.94
N ASP A 367 -5.46 11.31 -4.96
CA ASP A 367 -4.94 12.19 -3.91
C ASP A 367 -5.74 12.14 -2.59
N SER A 368 -5.21 12.85 -1.59
CA SER A 368 -5.79 13.02 -0.25
C SER A 368 -7.16 13.71 -0.22
N ASN A 369 -7.55 14.39 -1.31
CA ASN A 369 -8.82 15.09 -1.41
C ASN A 369 -9.92 14.24 -2.04
N THR A 370 -9.56 13.10 -2.62
CA THR A 370 -10.52 12.17 -3.21
C THR A 370 -11.26 11.41 -2.12
N THR A 371 -12.59 11.57 -2.07
CA THR A 371 -13.47 10.76 -1.21
C THR A 371 -13.85 9.48 -1.95
N LYS A 372 -13.74 8.33 -1.27
CA LYS A 372 -14.20 7.04 -1.79
C LYS A 372 -15.37 6.51 -0.98
N LYS A 373 -16.28 5.83 -1.67
CA LYS A 373 -17.38 5.10 -1.02
C LYS A 373 -16.86 3.75 -0.55
N VAL A 374 -17.02 3.47 0.72
CA VAL A 374 -16.66 2.21 1.37
C VAL A 374 -17.95 1.54 1.83
N THR A 375 -18.11 0.26 1.52
CA THR A 375 -19.34 -0.48 1.80
C THR A 375 -19.07 -1.74 2.57
N PHE A 376 -19.94 -2.08 3.52
CA PHE A 376 -19.90 -3.35 4.22
C PHE A 376 -21.32 -3.83 4.52
N ASP A 377 -21.47 -5.15 4.63
CA ASP A 377 -22.76 -5.77 4.87
C ASP A 377 -22.97 -6.09 6.34
N VAL A 378 -24.22 -5.93 6.79
CA VAL A 378 -24.65 -6.22 8.14
C VAL A 378 -25.92 -7.07 8.11
N LYS A 379 -25.98 -8.06 8.99
CA LYS A 379 -27.16 -8.90 9.24
C LYS A 379 -27.95 -8.30 10.39
N VAL A 380 -29.26 -8.15 10.17
CA VAL A 380 -30.21 -7.59 11.12
C VAL A 380 -31.38 -8.57 11.29
N ASP A 381 -31.64 -8.95 12.53
CA ASP A 381 -32.82 -9.72 12.92
C ASP A 381 -34.03 -8.79 13.02
N VAL A 382 -34.89 -8.86 12.01
CA VAL A 382 -36.16 -8.15 11.92
C VAL A 382 -37.27 -9.03 12.49
N THR A 383 -37.69 -8.69 13.71
CA THR A 383 -38.84 -9.33 14.34
C THR A 383 -40.12 -8.90 13.64
N THR A 384 -40.95 -9.84 13.18
CA THR A 384 -42.29 -9.52 12.71
C THR A 384 -43.22 -9.60 13.91
N THR A 385 -43.58 -8.48 14.52
CA THR A 385 -44.74 -8.46 15.44
C THR A 385 -46.00 -8.78 14.64
N SER A 386 -46.52 -9.98 14.84
CA SER A 386 -47.80 -10.48 14.31
C SER A 386 -48.99 -9.82 14.99
#